data_AF-A0A8H3DVY8-F1
#
_entry.id   AF-A0A8H3DVY8-F1
#
_cell.length_a   1.000
_cell.length_b   1.000
_cell.length_c   1.000
_cell.angle_alpha   90.00
_cell.angle_beta   90.00
_cell.angle_gamma   90.00
#
_symmetry.space_group_name_H-M   'P 1'
#
loop_
_entity.id
_entity.type
_entity.pdbx_description
1 polymer ?
#
loop_
_entity_poly.entity_id
_entity_poly.type
_entity_poly.pdbx_seq_one_letter_code
_entity_poly.pdbx_strand_id
1 'polypeptide(L)'
;MGAGTKCDPTRIQISDISNTFEDPLARSVRRRLRLDGIESGIPVVYSTEKPSDVKLLPLPQEEYEKGNVHELGAFDNFRVRILPVLGPLPALFGLHIATYIVCDIAGKPIPNPLPVKNRGKLYEKLARDLLNRENQQAGGSIPKLPISEQDVAYVFEDLHRGRSTIPPHPILTRPQLSRWNAKEPLTTLNCVVLSHQEAQLLQDHGGVGEEVVKKGLWPSETLEVVRTRQKEATSIAQWEL
;
A
#
# COMPACT_ATOMS: atom_id res chain seq x y z
N MET A 1 15.09 1.52 -7.32
CA MET A 1 14.27 1.88 -8.50
C MET A 1 14.72 3.24 -9.04
N GLY A 2 14.01 3.85 -9.99
CA GLY A 2 14.51 5.02 -10.70
C GLY A 2 14.38 6.30 -9.86
N ALA A 3 15.51 6.95 -9.57
CA ALA A 3 15.55 8.25 -8.86
C ALA A 3 15.47 9.48 -9.79
N GLY A 4 15.49 9.27 -11.12
CA GLY A 4 15.38 10.36 -12.09
C GLY A 4 14.00 11.01 -12.10
N THR A 5 13.94 12.26 -12.57
CA THR A 5 12.73 13.10 -12.70
C THR A 5 11.93 13.27 -11.41
N LYS A 6 12.61 13.20 -10.26
CA LYS A 6 12.06 13.30 -8.92
C LYS A 6 12.86 14.31 -8.09
N CYS A 7 12.21 14.97 -7.16
CA CYS A 7 12.86 15.95 -6.27
C CYS A 7 12.42 15.87 -4.80
N ASP A 8 11.34 15.16 -4.47
CA ASP A 8 10.78 15.10 -3.12
C ASP A 8 11.40 13.94 -2.31
N PRO A 9 12.33 14.22 -1.37
CA PRO A 9 12.96 13.18 -0.57
C PRO A 9 12.00 12.53 0.43
N THR A 10 10.88 13.18 0.77
CA THR A 10 9.91 12.67 1.76
C THR A 10 9.07 11.51 1.24
N ARG A 11 9.12 11.26 -0.07
CA ARG A 11 8.35 10.22 -0.77
C ARG A 11 9.12 8.94 -1.03
N ILE A 12 10.38 8.87 -0.60
CA ILE A 12 11.21 7.68 -0.72
C ILE A 12 10.75 6.67 0.33
N GLN A 13 10.57 5.42 -0.10
CA GLN A 13 10.25 4.34 0.81
C GLN A 13 10.80 3.00 0.33
N ILE A 14 10.84 2.05 1.24
CA ILE A 14 11.17 0.65 0.99
C ILE A 14 9.85 -0.11 0.90
N SER A 15 9.65 -0.95 -0.11
CA SER A 15 8.50 -1.87 -0.16
C SER A 15 8.80 -3.06 -1.04
N ASP A 16 7.93 -4.08 -1.03
CA ASP A 16 8.01 -5.15 -2.02
C ASP A 16 7.77 -4.64 -3.45
N ILE A 17 8.46 -5.21 -4.44
CA ILE A 17 8.33 -4.85 -5.85
C ILE A 17 6.88 -4.86 -6.36
N SER A 18 6.04 -5.77 -5.84
CA SER A 18 4.62 -5.87 -6.18
C SER A 18 3.82 -4.61 -5.82
N ASN A 19 4.27 -3.88 -4.80
CA ASN A 19 3.59 -2.72 -4.24
C ASN A 19 4.03 -1.38 -4.85
N THR A 20 5.05 -1.37 -5.71
CA THR A 20 5.57 -0.14 -6.30
C THR A 20 4.56 0.52 -7.26
N PHE A 21 4.49 1.85 -7.20
CA PHE A 21 3.62 2.69 -8.03
C PHE A 21 4.35 4.01 -8.36
N GLU A 22 3.84 4.75 -9.34
CA GLU A 22 4.47 5.98 -9.90
C GLU A 22 5.90 5.84 -10.48
N ASP A 23 6.51 4.65 -10.48
CA ASP A 23 7.84 4.42 -11.05
C ASP A 23 7.78 3.59 -12.35
N PRO A 24 8.11 4.17 -13.52
CA PRO A 24 8.12 3.47 -14.81
C PRO A 24 9.15 2.32 -14.87
N LEU A 25 10.31 2.48 -14.24
CA LEU A 25 11.33 1.43 -14.18
C LEU A 25 10.83 0.26 -13.34
N ALA A 26 10.26 0.55 -12.16
CA ALA A 26 9.67 -0.48 -11.29
C ALA A 26 8.53 -1.24 -12.00
N ARG A 27 7.70 -0.52 -12.78
CA ARG A 27 6.64 -1.14 -13.60
C ARG A 27 7.21 -2.10 -14.63
N SER A 28 8.27 -1.72 -15.34
CA SER A 28 8.93 -2.56 -16.35
C SER A 28 9.53 -3.82 -15.71
N VAL A 29 10.30 -3.64 -14.62
CA VAL A 29 10.91 -4.74 -13.84
C VAL A 29 9.83 -5.69 -13.33
N ARG A 30 8.76 -5.18 -12.70
CA ARG A 30 7.66 -6.01 -12.20
C ARG A 30 6.95 -6.79 -13.30
N ARG A 31 6.76 -6.19 -14.49
CA ARG A 31 6.16 -6.90 -15.63
C ARG A 31 7.04 -8.07 -16.05
N ARG A 32 8.36 -7.89 -16.08
CA ARG A 32 9.30 -8.96 -16.43
C ARG A 32 9.30 -10.07 -15.39
N LEU A 33 9.42 -9.72 -14.11
CA LEU A 33 9.39 -10.68 -13.00
C LEU A 33 8.12 -11.55 -13.01
N ARG A 34 6.95 -10.96 -13.29
CA ARG A 34 5.70 -11.72 -13.40
C ARG A 34 5.70 -12.72 -14.55
N LEU A 35 6.33 -12.41 -15.69
CA LEU A 35 6.49 -13.36 -16.79
C LEU A 35 7.38 -14.55 -16.38
N ASP A 36 8.32 -14.30 -15.48
CA ASP A 36 9.22 -15.31 -14.92
C ASP A 36 8.61 -16.02 -13.68
N GLY A 37 7.31 -15.79 -13.39
CA GLY A 37 6.59 -16.42 -12.27
C GLY A 37 6.84 -15.77 -10.89
N ILE A 38 7.55 -14.65 -10.84
CA ILE A 38 7.90 -13.94 -9.60
C ILE A 38 6.94 -12.76 -9.40
N GLU A 39 5.99 -12.92 -8.48
CA GLU A 39 4.97 -11.90 -8.22
C GLU A 39 5.32 -10.96 -7.06
N SER A 40 6.07 -11.44 -6.07
CA SER A 40 6.45 -10.73 -4.84
C SER A 40 7.70 -11.38 -4.19
N GLY A 41 8.19 -10.79 -3.09
CA GLY A 41 9.33 -11.26 -2.31
C GLY A 41 10.64 -10.51 -2.56
N ILE A 42 10.61 -9.39 -3.29
CA ILE A 42 11.80 -8.59 -3.62
C ILE A 42 11.66 -7.19 -3.02
N PRO A 43 12.39 -6.87 -1.94
CA PRO A 43 12.38 -5.53 -1.36
C PRO A 43 13.09 -4.54 -2.29
N VAL A 44 12.49 -3.37 -2.49
CA VAL A 44 13.02 -2.31 -3.35
C VAL A 44 12.84 -0.94 -2.72
N VAL A 45 13.78 -0.04 -3.00
CA VAL A 45 13.64 1.39 -2.70
C VAL A 45 13.10 2.11 -3.93
N TYR A 46 12.01 2.85 -3.77
CA TYR A 46 11.37 3.66 -4.80
C TYR A 46 10.78 4.92 -4.19
N SER A 47 10.31 5.84 -5.04
CA SER A 47 9.59 7.03 -4.59
C SER A 47 8.15 7.04 -5.12
N THR A 48 7.23 7.50 -4.28
CA THR A 48 5.80 7.69 -4.60
C THR A 48 5.50 9.05 -5.24
N GLU A 49 6.53 9.84 -5.49
CA GLU A 49 6.41 11.07 -6.25
C GLU A 49 5.96 10.72 -7.67
N LYS A 50 4.86 11.36 -8.10
CA LYS A 50 4.45 11.30 -9.50
C LYS A 50 5.58 11.89 -10.33
N PRO A 51 6.11 11.16 -11.34
CA PRO A 51 7.15 11.69 -12.20
C PRO A 51 6.69 13.04 -12.76
N SER A 52 7.54 14.04 -12.58
CA SER A 52 7.32 15.36 -13.16
C SER A 52 7.40 15.27 -14.70
N ASP A 53 6.76 16.20 -15.42
CA ASP A 53 6.81 16.33 -16.89
C ASP A 53 8.20 16.78 -17.40
N VAL A 54 9.26 16.38 -16.70
CA VAL A 54 10.62 16.72 -17.02
C VAL A 54 11.05 15.91 -18.24
N LYS A 55 11.17 16.62 -19.36
CA LYS A 55 11.61 16.07 -20.63
C LYS A 55 13.11 15.83 -20.59
N LEU A 56 13.54 14.90 -21.44
CA LEU A 56 14.95 14.72 -21.74
C LEU A 56 15.55 16.06 -22.20
N LEU A 57 16.80 16.31 -21.81
CA LEU A 57 17.52 17.48 -22.29
C LEU A 57 17.53 17.49 -23.83
N PRO A 58 17.21 18.62 -24.47
CA PRO A 58 17.28 18.73 -25.92
C PRO A 58 18.73 18.57 -26.34
N LEU A 59 18.95 17.81 -27.41
CA LEU A 59 20.27 17.70 -28.02
C LEU A 59 20.55 18.93 -28.90
N PRO A 60 21.82 19.35 -29.02
CA PRO A 60 22.24 20.29 -30.05
C PRO A 60 21.85 19.78 -31.44
N GLN A 61 21.50 20.67 -32.37
CA GLN A 61 21.12 20.29 -33.75
C GLN A 61 22.22 19.51 -34.47
N GLU A 62 23.49 19.82 -34.21
CA GLU A 62 24.66 19.11 -34.76
C GLU A 62 24.69 17.62 -34.38
N GLU A 63 24.16 17.23 -33.22
CA GLU A 63 24.07 15.82 -32.82
C GLU A 63 22.96 15.10 -33.58
N TYR A 64 21.84 15.77 -33.88
CA TYR A 64 20.76 15.15 -34.68
C TYR A 64 21.20 14.84 -36.12
N GLU A 65 22.12 15.61 -36.66
CA GLU A 65 22.63 15.46 -38.02
C GLU A 65 23.61 14.28 -38.16
N LYS A 66 24.25 13.84 -37.06
CA LYS A 66 25.24 12.74 -37.05
C LYS A 66 24.64 11.34 -37.17
N GLY A 67 23.32 11.19 -37.10
CA GLY A 67 22.64 9.90 -37.29
C GLY A 67 21.52 9.62 -36.29
N ASN A 68 21.18 8.34 -36.14
CA ASN A 68 20.06 7.93 -35.30
C ASN A 68 20.36 8.23 -33.83
N VAL A 69 19.52 9.05 -33.19
CA VAL A 69 19.73 9.59 -31.84
C VAL A 69 19.89 8.52 -30.76
N HIS A 70 19.46 7.28 -31.04
CA HIS A 70 19.61 6.13 -30.16
C HIS A 70 21.01 5.49 -30.18
N GLU A 71 21.86 5.87 -31.14
CA GLU A 71 23.16 5.24 -31.42
C GLU A 71 24.35 6.19 -31.22
N LEU A 72 24.13 7.49 -30.96
CA LEU A 72 25.20 8.49 -30.81
C LEU A 72 25.88 8.49 -29.43
N GLY A 73 25.78 7.39 -28.68
CA GLY A 73 26.46 7.27 -27.38
C GLY A 73 27.98 7.27 -27.56
N ALA A 74 28.72 7.90 -26.64
CA ALA A 74 30.18 7.80 -26.60
C ALA A 74 30.70 6.35 -26.40
N PHE A 75 29.82 5.46 -25.95
CA PHE A 75 30.06 4.02 -25.81
C PHE A 75 28.83 3.26 -26.31
N ASP A 76 29.02 2.00 -26.72
CA ASP A 76 27.92 1.07 -27.01
C ASP A 76 26.96 1.01 -25.81
N ASN A 77 25.67 1.29 -26.05
CA ASN A 77 24.59 1.40 -25.06
C ASN A 77 24.57 2.65 -24.16
N PHE A 78 25.42 3.66 -24.41
CA PHE A 78 25.32 4.93 -23.68
C PHE A 78 24.21 5.82 -24.26
N ARG A 79 23.22 6.21 -23.45
CA ARG A 79 22.17 7.12 -23.91
C ARG A 79 22.70 8.54 -24.05
N VAL A 80 22.55 9.10 -25.26
CA VAL A 80 22.83 10.52 -25.58
C VAL A 80 21.97 11.48 -24.75
N ARG A 81 20.76 11.03 -24.40
CA ARG A 81 19.82 11.80 -23.59
C ARG A 81 19.77 11.27 -22.16
N ILE A 82 20.23 12.10 -21.22
CA ILE A 82 20.23 11.81 -19.80
C ILE A 82 18.88 12.27 -19.22
N LEU A 83 18.19 11.36 -18.51
CA LEU A 83 17.09 11.75 -17.63
C LEU A 83 17.69 12.59 -16.49
N PRO A 84 17.26 13.82 -16.27
CA PRO A 84 17.82 14.65 -15.21
C PRO A 84 17.54 14.02 -13.85
N VAL A 85 18.54 14.12 -12.98
CA VAL A 85 18.53 13.56 -11.63
C VAL A 85 18.97 14.63 -10.65
N LEU A 86 18.18 14.84 -9.60
CA LEU A 86 18.59 15.67 -8.47
C LEU A 86 19.61 14.88 -7.63
N GLY A 87 20.88 15.32 -7.62
CA GLY A 87 22.01 14.58 -7.03
C GLY A 87 21.79 13.96 -5.64
N PRO A 88 21.14 14.66 -4.69
CA PRO A 88 20.79 14.09 -3.38
C PRO A 88 19.88 12.85 -3.43
N LEU A 89 18.98 12.72 -4.40
CA LEU A 89 18.01 11.62 -4.40
C LEU A 89 18.64 10.23 -4.59
N PRO A 90 19.53 9.98 -5.57
CA PRO A 90 20.26 8.71 -5.64
C PRO A 90 21.02 8.38 -4.35
N ALA A 91 21.62 9.37 -3.70
CA ALA A 91 22.33 9.17 -2.43
C ALA A 91 21.36 8.73 -1.33
N LEU A 92 20.20 9.37 -1.21
CA LEU A 92 19.14 8.97 -0.28
C LEU A 92 18.62 7.55 -0.57
N PHE A 93 18.42 7.19 -1.85
CA PHE A 93 18.06 5.82 -2.23
C PHE A 93 19.11 4.82 -1.76
N GLY A 94 20.40 5.13 -1.97
CA GLY A 94 21.52 4.30 -1.50
C GLY A 94 21.53 4.14 0.03
N LEU A 95 21.30 5.23 0.77
CA LEU A 95 21.21 5.20 2.23
C LEU A 95 20.05 4.34 2.73
N HIS A 96 18.89 4.38 2.07
CA HIS A 96 17.76 3.50 2.41
C HIS A 96 18.13 2.02 2.23
N ILE A 97 18.79 1.68 1.11
CA ILE A 97 19.27 0.31 0.84
C ILE A 97 20.28 -0.13 1.91
N ALA A 98 21.27 0.71 2.21
CA ALA A 98 22.30 0.41 3.19
C ALA A 98 21.68 0.16 4.58
N THR A 99 20.80 1.05 5.04
CA THR A 99 20.11 0.91 6.33
C THR A 99 19.28 -0.38 6.39
N TYR A 100 18.53 -0.70 5.32
CA TYR A 100 17.75 -1.95 5.25
C TYR A 100 18.63 -3.19 5.45
N ILE A 101 19.77 -3.26 4.76
CA ILE A 101 20.73 -4.37 4.86
C ILE A 101 21.37 -4.42 6.26
N VAL A 102 21.80 -3.28 6.79
CA VAL A 102 22.42 -3.21 8.12
C VAL A 102 21.45 -3.68 9.21
N CYS A 103 20.18 -3.26 9.15
CA CYS A 103 19.13 -3.69 10.06
C CYS A 103 18.92 -5.21 10.01
N ASP A 104 18.86 -5.79 8.82
CA ASP A 104 18.71 -7.24 8.61
C ASP A 104 19.88 -8.02 9.21
N ILE A 105 21.11 -7.65 8.89
CA ILE A 105 22.33 -8.29 9.41
C ILE A 105 22.45 -8.14 10.94
N ALA A 106 21.98 -7.03 11.50
CA ALA A 106 21.98 -6.78 12.94
C ALA A 106 20.90 -7.56 13.72
N GLY A 107 20.11 -8.42 13.06
CA GLY A 107 19.01 -9.16 13.68
C GLY A 107 17.82 -8.28 14.06
N LYS A 108 17.71 -7.08 13.45
CA LYS A 108 16.59 -6.14 13.62
C LYS A 108 16.00 -5.82 12.24
N PRO A 109 15.50 -6.82 11.49
CA PRO A 109 15.01 -6.61 10.14
C PRO A 109 13.85 -5.62 10.15
N ILE A 110 13.76 -4.78 9.12
CA ILE A 110 12.60 -3.91 8.91
C ILE A 110 11.46 -4.79 8.39
N PRO A 111 10.46 -5.16 9.22
CA PRO A 111 9.49 -6.17 8.84
C PRO A 111 8.46 -5.56 7.90
N ASN A 112 8.28 -6.14 6.71
CA ASN A 112 7.27 -5.75 5.73
C ASN A 112 7.08 -4.23 5.62
N PRO A 113 8.04 -3.48 5.06
CA PRO A 113 7.93 -2.03 5.03
C PRO A 113 6.67 -1.67 4.25
N LEU A 114 5.67 -1.19 5.00
CA LEU A 114 4.31 -1.00 4.53
C LEU A 114 4.35 0.13 3.51
N PRO A 115 3.95 -0.11 2.25
CA PRO A 115 3.95 0.93 1.25
C PRO A 115 2.94 1.99 1.66
N VAL A 116 3.41 3.20 1.95
CA VAL A 116 2.56 4.38 2.07
C VAL A 116 2.00 4.66 0.68
N LYS A 117 0.78 4.18 0.42
CA LYS A 117 0.10 4.34 -0.87
C LYS A 117 -0.70 5.64 -0.95
N ASN A 118 -0.93 6.29 0.19
CA ASN A 118 -1.65 7.56 0.36
C ASN A 118 -2.90 7.69 -0.54
N ARG A 119 -3.77 6.68 -0.48
CA ARG A 119 -4.95 6.55 -1.34
C ARG A 119 -6.14 7.34 -0.80
N GLY A 120 -6.01 8.65 -0.59
CA GLY A 120 -7.04 9.51 0.02
C GLY A 120 -8.46 9.28 -0.54
N LYS A 121 -8.64 9.32 -1.86
CA LYS A 121 -9.95 9.03 -2.51
C LYS A 121 -10.53 7.64 -2.17
N LEU A 122 -9.67 6.64 -1.95
CA LEU A 122 -10.13 5.32 -1.52
C LEU A 122 -10.57 5.38 -0.06
N TYR A 123 -9.83 6.06 0.82
CA TYR A 123 -10.16 6.18 2.23
C TYR A 123 -11.43 6.98 2.46
N GLU A 124 -11.59 8.13 1.78
CA GLU A 124 -12.85 8.90 1.74
C GLU A 124 -14.03 8.01 1.34
N LYS A 125 -13.85 7.19 0.28
CA LYS A 125 -14.88 6.27 -0.18
C LYS A 125 -15.19 5.18 0.87
N LEU A 126 -14.17 4.56 1.45
CA LEU A 126 -14.34 3.53 2.50
C LEU A 126 -15.06 4.10 3.72
N ALA A 127 -14.69 5.31 4.17
CA ALA A 127 -15.33 6.00 5.27
C ALA A 127 -16.81 6.30 4.95
N ARG A 128 -17.11 6.78 3.74
CA ARG A 128 -18.49 7.03 3.31
C ARG A 128 -19.33 5.75 3.25
N ASP A 129 -18.78 4.68 2.68
CA ASP A 129 -19.47 3.39 2.57
C ASP A 129 -19.70 2.76 3.97
N LEU A 130 -18.75 2.93 4.90
CA LEU A 130 -18.89 2.52 6.30
C LEU A 130 -19.96 3.34 7.03
N LEU A 131 -19.98 4.67 6.85
CA LEU A 131 -20.99 5.56 7.43
C LEU A 131 -22.41 5.19 6.98
N ASN A 132 -22.58 4.87 5.70
CA ASN A 132 -23.86 4.43 5.16
C ASN A 132 -24.34 3.12 5.82
N ARG A 133 -23.42 2.18 6.06
CA ARG A 133 -23.73 0.91 6.73
C ARG A 133 -24.07 1.10 8.21
N GLU A 134 -23.31 1.91 8.92
CA GLU A 134 -23.61 2.24 10.32
C GLU A 134 -24.99 2.91 10.44
N ASN A 135 -25.31 3.82 9.51
CA ASN A 135 -26.64 4.41 9.44
C ASN A 135 -27.75 3.39 9.17
N GLN A 136 -27.55 2.45 8.24
CA GLN A 136 -28.53 1.37 7.99
C GLN A 136 -28.79 0.52 9.25
N GLN A 137 -27.74 0.23 10.01
CA GLN A 137 -27.83 -0.61 11.20
C GLN A 137 -28.44 0.13 12.40
N ALA A 138 -28.16 1.43 12.55
CA ALA A 138 -28.70 2.26 13.63
C ALA A 138 -30.12 2.80 13.38
N GLY A 139 -30.70 2.56 12.19
CA GLY A 139 -32.00 3.13 11.80
C GLY A 139 -31.93 4.59 11.34
N GLY A 140 -30.74 5.05 10.93
CA GLY A 140 -30.44 6.41 10.48
C GLY A 140 -30.00 7.35 11.60
N SER A 141 -29.40 8.50 11.21
CA SER A 141 -29.03 9.63 12.08
C SER A 141 -27.62 9.65 12.67
N ILE A 142 -26.66 8.89 12.13
CA ILE A 142 -25.24 9.06 12.45
C ILE A 142 -24.65 10.11 11.50
N PRO A 143 -24.31 11.33 11.99
CA PRO A 143 -23.83 12.41 11.12
C PRO A 143 -22.38 12.22 10.69
N LYS A 144 -21.56 11.57 11.52
CA LYS A 144 -20.15 11.28 11.27
C LYS A 144 -19.72 10.00 11.97
N LEU A 145 -18.72 9.33 11.42
CA LEU A 145 -18.12 8.18 12.07
C LEU A 145 -17.38 8.59 13.37
N PRO A 146 -17.32 7.69 14.36
CA PRO A 146 -16.50 7.87 15.56
C PRO A 146 -14.99 7.69 15.29
N ILE A 147 -14.62 7.21 14.10
CA ILE A 147 -13.24 7.08 13.63
C ILE A 147 -12.97 8.07 12.49
N SER A 148 -11.76 8.60 12.41
CA SER A 148 -11.31 9.55 11.39
C SER A 148 -10.99 8.87 10.06
N GLU A 149 -10.76 9.67 9.01
CA GLU A 149 -10.26 9.14 7.72
C GLU A 149 -8.84 8.54 7.86
N GLN A 150 -8.01 9.09 8.75
CA GLN A 150 -6.69 8.54 9.05
C GLN A 150 -6.80 7.17 9.73
N ASP A 151 -7.77 7.01 10.65
CA ASP A 151 -8.06 5.71 11.25
C ASP A 151 -8.54 4.68 10.21
N VAL A 152 -9.35 5.13 9.24
CA VAL A 152 -9.78 4.29 8.11
C VAL A 152 -8.59 3.86 7.26
N ALA A 153 -7.67 4.78 6.97
CA ALA A 153 -6.43 4.47 6.25
C ALA A 153 -5.57 3.47 7.04
N TYR A 154 -5.41 3.69 8.34
CA TYR A 154 -4.66 2.81 9.24
C TYR A 154 -5.25 1.39 9.30
N VAL A 155 -6.57 1.28 9.49
CA VAL A 155 -7.26 -0.01 9.47
C VAL A 155 -7.03 -0.70 8.13
N PHE A 156 -7.22 0.00 7.01
CA PHE A 156 -7.12 -0.62 5.70
C PHE A 156 -5.69 -1.00 5.30
N GLU A 157 -4.74 -0.07 5.38
CA GLU A 157 -3.37 -0.24 4.88
C GLU A 157 -2.44 -0.92 5.87
N ASP A 158 -2.51 -0.57 7.16
CA ASP A 158 -1.53 -1.04 8.14
C ASP A 158 -2.02 -2.32 8.81
N LEU A 159 -3.21 -2.27 9.41
CA LEU A 159 -3.76 -3.37 10.20
C LEU A 159 -4.18 -4.57 9.33
N HIS A 160 -4.79 -4.29 8.18
CA HIS A 160 -5.34 -5.31 7.27
C HIS A 160 -4.54 -5.44 5.96
N ARG A 161 -3.52 -4.59 5.74
CA ARG A 161 -2.57 -4.71 4.62
C ARG A 161 -3.25 -4.72 3.24
N GLY A 162 -4.37 -4.02 3.13
CA GLY A 162 -5.19 -3.92 1.91
C GLY A 162 -5.85 -5.23 1.47
N ARG A 163 -5.96 -6.21 2.36
CA ARG A 163 -6.48 -7.56 2.10
C ARG A 163 -7.74 -7.85 2.91
N SER A 164 -8.50 -8.86 2.49
CA SER A 164 -9.62 -9.33 3.31
C SER A 164 -9.12 -9.85 4.67
N THR A 165 -9.95 -9.65 5.68
CA THR A 165 -9.80 -10.26 6.99
C THR A 165 -10.00 -11.76 6.96
N ILE A 166 -10.77 -12.24 5.98
CA ILE A 166 -11.11 -13.65 5.88
C ILE A 166 -10.00 -14.36 5.09
N PRO A 167 -9.44 -15.47 5.61
CA PRO A 167 -8.51 -16.30 4.86
C PRO A 167 -9.12 -16.74 3.52
N PRO A 168 -8.35 -16.79 2.41
CA PRO A 168 -6.88 -16.71 2.31
C PRO A 168 -6.31 -15.28 2.17
N HIS A 169 -7.02 -14.26 2.64
CA HIS A 169 -6.60 -12.85 2.56
C HIS A 169 -6.33 -12.34 1.13
N PRO A 170 -7.28 -12.53 0.19
CA PRO A 170 -7.13 -12.00 -1.15
C PRO A 170 -7.05 -10.46 -1.14
N ILE A 171 -6.39 -9.91 -2.16
CA ILE A 171 -6.45 -8.48 -2.45
C ILE A 171 -7.84 -8.20 -3.03
N LEU A 172 -8.58 -7.29 -2.40
CA LEU A 172 -9.95 -6.98 -2.79
C LEU A 172 -9.96 -5.88 -3.86
N THR A 173 -10.72 -6.09 -4.93
CA THR A 173 -10.95 -5.07 -5.96
C THR A 173 -11.88 -3.95 -5.47
N ARG A 174 -12.84 -4.30 -4.62
CA ARG A 174 -13.80 -3.40 -3.98
C ARG A 174 -13.88 -3.72 -2.48
N PRO A 175 -12.86 -3.31 -1.69
CA PRO A 175 -12.88 -3.53 -0.25
C PRO A 175 -14.02 -2.74 0.40
N GLN A 176 -14.53 -3.27 1.51
CA GLN A 176 -15.49 -2.62 2.39
C GLN A 176 -15.00 -2.72 3.83
N LEU A 177 -15.33 -1.71 4.64
CA LEU A 177 -15.16 -1.76 6.08
C LEU A 177 -16.48 -2.13 6.75
N SER A 178 -16.39 -2.89 7.84
CA SER A 178 -17.52 -3.22 8.69
C SER A 178 -17.04 -3.43 10.13
N ARG A 179 -17.95 -3.30 11.09
CA ARG A 179 -17.66 -3.72 12.47
C ARG A 179 -17.47 -5.23 12.53
N TRP A 180 -16.52 -5.69 13.32
CA TRP A 180 -16.39 -7.14 13.59
C TRP A 180 -17.56 -7.64 14.46
N ASN A 181 -17.93 -6.84 15.46
CA ASN A 181 -19.03 -7.09 16.37
C ASN A 181 -19.97 -5.88 16.44
N ALA A 182 -21.17 -6.06 15.90
CA ALA A 182 -22.28 -5.11 15.90
C ALA A 182 -22.72 -4.64 17.29
N LYS A 183 -22.46 -5.43 18.33
CA LYS A 183 -22.82 -5.11 19.72
C LYS A 183 -21.81 -4.18 20.39
N GLU A 184 -20.64 -4.03 19.78
CA GLU A 184 -19.57 -3.17 20.27
C GLU A 184 -19.48 -1.87 19.44
N PRO A 185 -18.97 -0.78 20.02
CA PRO A 185 -18.81 0.48 19.30
C PRO A 185 -17.82 0.32 18.12
N LEU A 186 -18.00 1.15 17.09
CA LEU A 186 -17.04 1.22 15.99
C LEU A 186 -15.75 1.90 16.49
N THR A 187 -14.66 1.14 16.47
CA THR A 187 -13.30 1.58 16.81
C THR A 187 -12.31 0.94 15.83
N THR A 188 -11.05 1.35 15.85
CA THR A 188 -9.99 0.67 15.07
C THR A 188 -9.80 -0.80 15.47
N LEU A 189 -10.13 -1.17 16.71
CA LEU A 189 -10.08 -2.54 17.23
C LEU A 189 -11.27 -3.40 16.76
N ASN A 190 -12.42 -2.78 16.53
CA ASN A 190 -13.65 -3.46 16.13
C ASN A 190 -13.99 -3.20 14.65
N CYS A 191 -13.00 -2.97 13.79
CA CYS A 191 -13.20 -2.69 12.37
C CYS A 191 -12.39 -3.66 11.50
N VAL A 192 -13.05 -4.25 10.50
CA VAL A 192 -12.48 -5.28 9.62
C VAL A 192 -12.65 -4.93 8.16
N VAL A 193 -11.68 -5.36 7.34
CA VAL A 193 -11.74 -5.25 5.87
C VAL A 193 -12.34 -6.51 5.29
N LEU A 194 -13.40 -6.37 4.48
CA LEU A 194 -14.17 -7.47 3.90
C LEU A 194 -14.47 -7.20 2.42
N SER A 195 -14.74 -8.26 1.67
CA SER A 195 -15.40 -8.16 0.37
C SER A 195 -16.88 -7.79 0.55
N HIS A 196 -17.56 -7.40 -0.55
CA HIS A 196 -18.99 -7.11 -0.50
C HIS A 196 -19.81 -8.32 -0.02
N GLN A 197 -19.48 -9.52 -0.49
CA GLN A 197 -20.17 -10.76 -0.12
C GLN A 197 -19.92 -11.12 1.35
N GLU A 198 -18.69 -10.97 1.83
CA GLU A 198 -18.33 -11.19 3.23
C GLU A 198 -19.03 -10.20 4.17
N ALA A 199 -19.09 -8.93 3.80
CA ALA A 199 -19.78 -7.91 4.59
C ALA A 199 -21.30 -8.16 4.66
N GLN A 200 -21.90 -8.61 3.55
CA GLN A 200 -23.31 -8.98 3.53
C GLN A 200 -23.57 -10.22 4.39
N LEU A 201 -22.73 -11.25 4.27
CA LEU A 201 -22.82 -12.46 5.08
C LEU A 201 -22.75 -12.15 6.58
N LEU A 202 -21.84 -11.27 6.99
CA LEU A 202 -21.72 -10.82 8.37
C LEU A 202 -23.02 -10.15 8.84
N GLN A 203 -23.58 -9.26 8.03
CA GLN A 203 -24.82 -8.56 8.34
C GLN A 203 -26.01 -9.51 8.46
N ASP A 204 -26.17 -10.45 7.52
CA ASP A 204 -27.25 -11.44 7.49
C ASP A 204 -27.23 -12.36 8.73
N HIS A 205 -26.06 -12.49 9.38
CA HIS A 205 -25.86 -13.31 10.57
C HIS A 205 -25.79 -12.48 11.86
N GLY A 206 -26.37 -11.27 11.86
CA GLY A 206 -26.52 -10.44 13.05
C GLY A 206 -25.30 -9.57 13.37
N GLY A 207 -24.33 -9.49 12.46
CA GLY A 207 -23.18 -8.58 12.57
C GLY A 207 -22.16 -9.00 13.62
N VAL A 208 -22.12 -10.27 14.03
CA VAL A 208 -21.15 -10.78 15.01
C VAL A 208 -20.26 -11.81 14.34
N GLY A 209 -19.02 -11.43 14.01
CA GLY A 209 -18.10 -12.27 13.24
C GLY A 209 -17.79 -13.60 13.92
N GLU A 210 -17.77 -13.65 15.26
CA GLU A 210 -17.61 -14.91 15.99
C GLU A 210 -18.73 -15.92 15.72
N GLU A 211 -19.96 -15.46 15.58
CA GLU A 211 -21.10 -16.33 15.29
C GLU A 211 -21.05 -16.87 13.86
N VAL A 212 -20.54 -16.07 12.91
CA VAL A 212 -20.31 -16.52 11.52
C VAL A 212 -19.28 -17.65 11.50
N VAL A 213 -18.19 -17.52 12.27
CA VAL A 213 -17.17 -18.57 12.41
C VAL A 213 -17.72 -19.80 13.12
N LYS A 214 -18.46 -19.65 14.23
CA LYS A 214 -19.08 -20.79 14.95
C LYS A 214 -20.05 -21.59 14.08
N LYS A 215 -20.73 -20.93 13.14
CA LYS A 215 -21.62 -21.57 12.15
C LYS A 215 -20.85 -22.27 11.01
N GLY A 216 -19.53 -22.19 10.98
CA GLY A 216 -18.68 -22.80 9.96
C GLY A 216 -18.71 -22.07 8.61
N LEU A 217 -19.23 -20.85 8.55
CA LEU A 217 -19.34 -20.07 7.31
C LEU A 217 -18.03 -19.36 6.95
N TRP A 218 -17.17 -19.11 7.95
CA TRP A 218 -15.80 -18.63 7.78
C TRP A 218 -14.82 -19.60 8.43
N PRO A 219 -13.57 -19.65 7.92
CA PRO A 219 -12.52 -20.49 8.51
C PRO A 219 -12.29 -20.13 9.98
N SER A 220 -12.02 -21.14 10.81
CA SER A 220 -11.76 -20.96 12.25
C SER A 220 -10.56 -20.07 12.54
N GLU A 221 -9.56 -20.05 11.65
CA GLU A 221 -8.37 -19.19 11.82
C GLU A 221 -8.71 -17.69 11.79
N THR A 222 -9.88 -17.32 11.25
CA THR A 222 -10.34 -15.92 11.19
C THR A 222 -10.35 -15.26 12.58
N LEU A 223 -10.70 -16.00 13.63
CA LEU A 223 -10.72 -15.48 15.00
C LEU A 223 -9.32 -15.10 15.50
N GLU A 224 -8.33 -15.93 15.19
CA GLU A 224 -6.95 -15.67 15.57
C GLU A 224 -6.38 -14.47 14.80
N VAL A 225 -6.71 -14.34 13.51
CA VAL A 225 -6.35 -13.19 12.70
C VAL A 225 -6.91 -11.89 13.28
N VAL A 226 -8.20 -11.86 13.62
CA VAL A 226 -8.85 -10.68 14.21
C VAL A 226 -8.23 -10.33 15.56
N ARG A 227 -8.03 -11.32 16.44
CA ARG A 227 -7.40 -11.11 17.76
C ARG A 227 -5.98 -10.58 17.64
N THR A 228 -5.20 -11.10 16.69
CA THR A 228 -3.82 -10.65 16.45
C THR A 228 -3.79 -9.19 16.03
N ARG A 229 -4.67 -8.80 15.11
CA ARG A 229 -4.82 -7.40 14.68
C ARG A 229 -5.29 -6.50 15.81
N GLN A 230 -6.26 -6.94 16.62
CA GLN A 230 -6.69 -6.18 17.80
C GLN A 230 -5.54 -5.92 18.78
N LYS A 231 -4.67 -6.91 19.02
CA LYS A 231 -3.46 -6.72 19.82
C LYS A 231 -2.50 -5.72 19.20
N GLU A 232 -2.26 -5.79 17.88
CA GLU A 232 -1.42 -4.85 17.14
C GLU A 232 -1.96 -3.41 17.28
N ALA A 233 -3.25 -3.20 17.05
CA ALA A 233 -3.88 -1.89 17.19
C ALA A 233 -3.92 -1.38 18.63
N THR A 234 -4.02 -2.27 19.63
CA THR A 234 -3.91 -1.88 21.05
C THR A 234 -2.49 -1.43 21.38
N SER A 235 -1.48 -2.14 20.88
CA SER A 235 -0.08 -1.79 21.12
C SER A 235 0.26 -0.41 20.56
N ILE A 236 -0.26 -0.07 19.38
CA ILE A 236 -0.04 1.24 18.76
C ILE A 236 -0.75 2.36 19.54
N ALA A 237 -1.98 2.13 20.00
CA ALA A 237 -2.70 3.10 20.83
C ALA A 237 -2.00 3.37 22.18
N GLN A 238 -1.24 2.42 22.70
CA GLN A 238 -0.45 2.59 23.93
C GLN A 238 0.87 3.35 23.72
N TRP A 239 1.30 3.57 22.47
CA TRP A 239 2.52 4.31 22.14
C TRP A 239 2.28 5.82 21.96
N GLU A 240 1.05 6.30 22.13
CA GLU A 240 0.74 7.73 22.29
C GLU A 240 1.23 8.20 23.68
N LEU A 241 2.52 8.50 23.77
CA LEU A 241 3.19 9.20 24.88
C LEU A 241 3.34 10.69 24.59
#